data_AF-A0ABD6C879-F1
#
_entry.id   AF-A0ABD6C879-F1
#
_cell.length_a   1.000
_cell.length_b   1.000
_cell.length_c   1.000
_cell.angle_alpha   90.00
_cell.angle_beta   90.00
_cell.angle_gamma   90.00
#
_symmetry.space_group_name_H-M   'P 1'
#
loop_
_entity.id
_entity.type
_entity.pdbx_description
1 polymer ?
#
loop_
_entity_poly.entity_id
_entity_poly.type
_entity_poly.pdbx_seq_one_letter_code
_entity_poly.pdbx_strand_id
1 'polypeptide(L)'
;MTDYDNDSEKRTAVSNHAAVIGYDQRGRCHRWDPVRATLSVTVDGDVVHTEELARPAVQHWIDYVREEKCGWIDEWWNAETPAHDRHQAAKAQAADIRYNLAKDAAQEATA
;
A
#
# COMPACT_ATOMS: atom_id res chain seq x y z
N MET A 1 -6.39 22.53 29.21
CA MET A 1 -5.94 21.16 28.93
C MET A 1 -6.98 20.61 27.98
N THR A 2 -6.69 20.66 26.68
CA THR A 2 -7.66 20.33 25.64
C THR A 2 -6.92 19.46 24.64
N ASP A 3 -7.44 18.25 24.48
CA ASP A 3 -6.82 17.08 23.86
C ASP A 3 -6.61 17.25 22.36
N TYR A 4 -5.47 17.82 21.98
CA TYR A 4 -5.08 18.08 20.60
C TYR A 4 -4.02 17.08 20.08
N ASP A 5 -4.06 15.84 20.55
CA ASP A 5 -3.03 14.83 20.25
C ASP A 5 -3.60 13.45 19.84
N ASN A 6 -4.83 13.38 19.34
CA ASN A 6 -5.47 12.09 19.01
C ASN A 6 -5.68 11.83 17.49
N ASP A 7 -5.23 12.74 16.62
CA ASP A 7 -5.34 12.57 15.16
C ASP A 7 -4.07 11.94 14.56
N SER A 8 -2.88 12.21 15.14
CA SER A 8 -1.61 11.69 14.63
C SER A 8 -1.43 10.20 14.93
N GLU A 9 -1.76 9.75 16.16
CA GLU A 9 -1.66 8.33 16.55
C GLU A 9 -2.63 7.44 15.78
N LYS A 10 -3.80 7.97 15.39
CA LYS A 10 -4.74 7.23 14.52
C LYS A 10 -4.20 7.03 13.12
N ARG A 11 -3.42 7.97 12.56
CA ARG A 11 -2.83 7.85 11.22
C ARG A 11 -1.73 6.78 11.16
N THR A 12 -0.95 6.64 12.22
CA THR A 12 0.09 5.60 12.31
C THR A 12 -0.52 4.21 12.56
N ALA A 13 -1.60 4.13 13.35
CA ALA A 13 -2.26 2.86 13.68
C ALA A 13 -3.08 2.23 12.53
N VAL A 14 -3.45 2.99 11.47
CA VAL A 14 -4.14 2.43 10.29
C VAL A 14 -3.27 1.40 9.55
N SER A 15 -1.95 1.47 9.71
CA SER A 15 -1.00 0.65 8.95
C SER A 15 -0.85 -0.80 9.44
N ASN A 16 -1.37 -1.17 10.62
CA ASN A 16 -1.18 -2.53 11.16
C ASN A 16 -2.25 -3.55 10.71
N HIS A 17 -3.34 -3.11 10.08
CA HIS A 17 -4.41 -4.00 9.58
C HIS A 17 -4.63 -3.93 8.07
N ALA A 18 -4.08 -2.90 7.41
CA ALA A 18 -4.18 -2.76 5.97
C ALA A 18 -3.13 -3.64 5.28
N ALA A 19 -3.58 -4.61 4.48
CA ALA A 19 -2.70 -5.41 3.65
C ALA A 19 -2.25 -4.59 2.43
N VAL A 20 -0.98 -4.71 2.06
CA VAL A 20 -0.47 -4.08 0.84
C VAL A 20 -1.00 -4.84 -0.38
N ILE A 21 -1.71 -4.14 -1.25
CA ILE A 21 -2.21 -4.64 -2.53
C ILE A 21 -1.10 -4.63 -3.58
N GLY A 22 -0.27 -3.60 -3.58
CA GLY A 22 0.84 -3.48 -4.53
C GLY A 22 1.44 -2.08 -4.59
N TYR A 23 2.42 -1.94 -5.48
CA TYR A 23 3.08 -0.68 -5.81
C TYR A 23 2.83 -0.33 -7.28
N ASP A 24 2.43 0.91 -7.53
CA ASP A 24 2.22 1.38 -8.91
C ASP A 24 3.51 1.93 -9.55
N GLN A 25 3.50 2.17 -10.87
CA GLN A 25 4.66 2.70 -11.60
C GLN A 25 5.13 4.08 -11.15
N ARG A 26 4.36 4.76 -10.31
CA ARG A 26 4.73 6.05 -9.73
C ARG A 26 5.35 5.90 -8.34
N GLY A 27 5.59 4.68 -7.88
CA GLY A 27 6.16 4.37 -6.57
C GLY A 27 5.16 4.53 -5.43
N ARG A 28 3.84 4.57 -5.71
CA ARG A 28 2.81 4.70 -4.69
C ARG A 28 2.46 3.31 -4.14
N CYS A 29 2.40 3.18 -2.82
CA CYS A 29 1.97 1.96 -2.15
C CYS A 29 0.44 1.99 -1.98
N HIS A 30 -0.25 0.97 -2.45
CA HIS A 30 -1.69 0.82 -2.28
C HIS A 30 -1.97 -0.23 -1.20
N ARG A 31 -2.76 0.13 -0.20
CA ARG A 31 -3.11 -0.71 0.93
C ARG A 31 -4.62 -0.77 1.10
N TRP A 32 -5.15 -1.91 1.52
CA TRP A 32 -6.56 -2.06 1.86
C TRP A 32 -6.76 -2.74 3.20
N ASP A 33 -7.58 -2.11 4.03
CA ASP A 33 -8.03 -2.62 5.31
C ASP A 33 -9.41 -3.29 5.13
N PRO A 34 -9.50 -4.63 5.24
CA PRO A 34 -10.77 -5.35 5.12
C PRO A 34 -11.74 -5.08 6.28
N VAL A 35 -11.24 -4.70 7.46
CA VAL A 35 -12.05 -4.46 8.65
C VAL A 35 -12.78 -3.13 8.53
N ARG A 36 -12.06 -2.11 8.03
CA ARG A 36 -12.62 -0.76 7.83
C ARG A 36 -13.19 -0.54 6.43
N ALA A 37 -13.01 -1.50 5.53
CA ALA A 37 -13.32 -1.36 4.10
C ALA A 37 -12.69 -0.08 3.54
N THR A 38 -11.42 0.15 3.84
CA THR A 38 -10.73 1.41 3.48
C THR A 38 -9.50 1.11 2.66
N LEU A 39 -9.40 1.74 1.50
CA LEU A 39 -8.20 1.80 0.70
C LEU A 39 -7.40 3.05 1.09
N SER A 40 -6.09 2.90 1.21
CA SER A 40 -5.14 4.01 1.41
C SER A 40 -4.01 3.92 0.40
N VAL A 41 -3.61 5.06 -0.14
CA VAL A 41 -2.44 5.18 -1.03
C VAL A 41 -1.41 6.04 -0.35
N THR A 42 -0.18 5.56 -0.25
CA THR A 42 0.92 6.29 0.40
C THR A 42 2.08 6.54 -0.55
N VAL A 43 2.78 7.66 -0.36
CA VAL A 43 4.05 8.00 -1.01
C VAL A 43 5.05 8.33 0.08
N ASP A 44 6.20 7.65 0.10
CA ASP A 44 7.23 7.84 1.13
C ASP A 44 6.72 7.73 2.59
N GLY A 45 5.64 6.96 2.81
CA GLY A 45 5.01 6.78 4.12
C GLY A 45 3.87 7.76 4.43
N ASP A 46 3.71 8.81 3.63
CA ASP A 46 2.63 9.77 3.78
C ASP A 46 1.39 9.33 3.00
N VAL A 47 0.22 9.38 3.64
CA VAL A 47 -1.06 9.06 3.00
C VAL A 47 -1.46 10.20 2.07
N VAL A 48 -1.54 9.90 0.77
CA VAL A 48 -1.92 10.86 -0.28
C VAL A 48 -3.35 10.67 -0.77
N HIS A 49 -3.94 9.49 -0.53
CA HIS A 49 -5.32 9.19 -0.87
C HIS A 49 -5.91 8.21 0.13
N THR A 50 -7.19 8.37 0.45
CA THR A 50 -7.96 7.42 1.26
C THR A 50 -9.38 7.38 0.73
N GLU A 51 -9.93 6.17 0.60
CA GLU A 51 -11.26 5.96 0.08
C GLU A 51 -11.90 4.74 0.74
N GLU A 52 -13.19 4.84 1.07
CA GLU A 52 -13.94 3.68 1.55
C GLU A 52 -14.35 2.81 0.37
N LEU A 53 -13.82 1.59 0.33
CA LEU A 53 -14.05 0.60 -0.71
C LEU A 53 -14.46 -0.72 -0.08
N ALA A 54 -15.71 -1.11 -0.34
CA ALA A 54 -16.21 -2.44 -0.06
C ALA A 54 -15.36 -3.50 -0.78
N ARG A 55 -15.21 -4.69 -0.18
CA ARG A 55 -14.34 -5.76 -0.69
C ARG A 55 -14.49 -6.06 -2.20
N PRO A 56 -15.70 -6.15 -2.78
CA PRO A 56 -15.83 -6.39 -4.23
C PRO A 56 -15.30 -5.23 -5.09
N ALA A 57 -15.41 -4.00 -4.60
CA ALA A 57 -14.96 -2.80 -5.30
C ALA A 57 -13.44 -2.63 -5.30
N VAL A 58 -12.72 -3.35 -4.43
CA VAL A 58 -11.24 -3.33 -4.42
C VAL A 58 -10.67 -3.93 -5.70
N GLN A 59 -11.33 -4.94 -6.28
CA GLN A 59 -10.90 -5.49 -7.57
C GLN A 59 -11.01 -4.43 -8.68
N HIS A 60 -12.09 -3.65 -8.70
CA HIS A 60 -12.24 -2.55 -9.66
C HIS A 60 -11.15 -1.49 -9.48
N TRP A 61 -10.71 -1.23 -8.24
CA TRP A 61 -9.57 -0.35 -7.99
C TRP A 61 -8.28 -0.92 -8.59
N ILE A 62 -8.04 -2.22 -8.41
CA ILE A 62 -6.86 -2.91 -8.97
C ILE A 62 -6.84 -2.79 -10.49
N ASP A 63 -7.98 -3.05 -11.13
CA ASP A 63 -8.14 -2.98 -12.58
C ASP A 63 -7.98 -1.54 -13.07
N TYR A 64 -8.53 -0.56 -12.36
CA TYR A 64 -8.37 0.87 -12.66
C TYR A 64 -6.90 1.32 -12.62
N VAL A 65 -6.15 0.90 -11.61
CA VAL A 65 -4.71 1.22 -11.54
C VAL A 65 -3.96 0.56 -12.69
N ARG A 66 -4.30 -0.70 -13.01
CA ARG A 66 -3.68 -1.50 -14.07
C ARG A 66 -3.90 -0.90 -15.46
N GLU A 67 -5.15 -0.58 -15.80
CA GLU A 67 -5.59 -0.29 -17.17
C GLU A 67 -5.70 1.20 -17.46
N GLU A 68 -6.15 2.00 -16.50
CA GLU A 68 -6.51 3.41 -16.75
C GLU A 68 -5.51 4.43 -16.19
N LYS A 69 -4.68 4.05 -15.21
CA LYS A 69 -3.73 4.97 -14.58
C LYS A 69 -2.31 4.81 -15.10
N CYS A 70 -1.54 4.01 -14.38
CA CYS A 70 -0.10 3.97 -14.52
C CYS A 70 0.42 2.53 -14.45
N GLY A 71 -0.44 1.54 -14.26
CA GLY A 71 -0.01 0.16 -14.10
C GLY A 71 0.65 -0.11 -12.75
N TRP A 72 0.80 -1.39 -12.46
CA TRP A 72 1.51 -1.91 -11.29
C TRP A 72 2.98 -2.16 -11.62
N ILE A 73 3.89 -1.80 -10.71
CA ILE A 73 5.26 -2.34 -10.67
C ILE A 73 5.21 -3.76 -10.12
N ASP A 74 4.48 -3.91 -9.01
CA ASP A 74 4.32 -5.18 -8.32
C ASP A 74 2.92 -5.25 -7.71
N GLU A 75 2.20 -6.33 -7.99
CA GLU A 75 0.82 -6.56 -7.55
C GLU A 75 0.79 -7.84 -6.70
N TRP A 76 0.44 -7.70 -5.43
CA TRP A 76 0.50 -8.78 -4.44
C TRP A 76 -0.86 -9.35 -4.09
N TRP A 77 -1.93 -8.60 -4.38
CA TRP A 77 -3.29 -9.05 -4.15
C TRP A 77 -4.07 -9.08 -5.47
N ASN A 78 -4.48 -10.29 -5.88
CA ASN A 78 -5.45 -10.50 -6.94
C ASN A 78 -6.63 -11.33 -6.40
N ALA A 79 -7.86 -10.99 -6.77
CA ALA A 79 -9.03 -11.74 -6.29
C ALA A 79 -9.08 -13.20 -6.80
N GLU A 80 -8.25 -13.55 -7.79
CA GLU A 80 -8.23 -14.86 -8.44
C GLU A 80 -7.37 -15.91 -7.72
N THR A 81 -6.54 -15.55 -6.71
CA THR A 81 -5.66 -16.54 -6.02
C THR A 81 -5.79 -16.50 -4.49
N PRO A 82 -6.82 -17.14 -3.90
CA PRO A 82 -7.13 -17.03 -2.47
C PRO A 82 -6.20 -17.79 -1.51
N ALA A 83 -5.19 -18.53 -1.98
CA ALA A 83 -4.38 -19.44 -1.14
C ALA A 83 -2.91 -19.00 -0.98
N HIS A 84 -2.52 -17.84 -1.49
CA HIS A 84 -1.11 -17.42 -1.55
C HIS A 84 -0.67 -16.44 -0.44
N ASP A 85 -1.54 -16.16 0.53
CA ASP A 85 -1.39 -15.07 1.50
C ASP A 85 -0.07 -15.05 2.29
N ARG A 86 0.47 -16.19 2.74
CA ARG A 86 1.74 -16.18 3.49
C ARG A 86 2.97 -16.02 2.60
N HIS A 87 2.95 -16.63 1.41
CA HIS A 87 4.10 -16.60 0.50
C HIS A 87 4.19 -15.28 -0.27
N GLN A 88 3.04 -14.65 -0.54
CA GLN A 88 2.96 -13.32 -1.12
C GLN A 88 3.24 -12.23 -0.07
N ALA A 89 2.83 -12.38 1.19
CA ALA A 89 3.26 -11.47 2.27
C ALA A 89 4.79 -11.49 2.48
N ALA A 90 5.42 -12.66 2.38
CA ALA A 90 6.88 -12.77 2.44
C ALA A 90 7.56 -12.13 1.21
N LYS A 91 6.98 -12.26 0.01
CA LYS A 91 7.45 -11.56 -1.20
C LYS A 91 7.26 -10.05 -1.10
N ALA A 92 6.14 -9.61 -0.52
CA ALA A 92 5.82 -8.22 -0.24
C ALA A 92 6.86 -7.59 0.68
N GLN A 93 7.17 -8.23 1.81
CA GLN A 93 8.26 -7.80 2.69
C GLN A 93 9.62 -7.80 1.98
N ALA A 94 9.92 -8.82 1.18
CA ALA A 94 11.17 -8.88 0.43
C ALA A 94 11.30 -7.75 -0.61
N ALA A 95 10.20 -7.34 -1.22
CA ALA A 95 10.15 -6.23 -2.16
C ALA A 95 10.26 -4.87 -1.45
N ASP A 96 9.60 -4.68 -0.31
CA ASP A 96 9.79 -3.48 0.53
C ASP A 96 11.27 -3.30 0.92
N ILE A 97 11.94 -4.40 1.32
CA ILE A 97 13.37 -4.38 1.66
C ILE A 97 14.21 -3.99 0.44
N ARG A 98 13.94 -4.56 -0.74
CA ARG A 98 14.67 -4.24 -1.98
C ARG A 98 14.48 -2.78 -2.41
N TYR A 99 13.27 -2.25 -2.27
CA TYR A 99 12.97 -0.86 -2.57
C TYR A 99 13.76 0.08 -1.66
N ASN A 100 13.74 -0.16 -0.34
CA ASN A 100 14.48 0.65 0.61
C ASN A 100 15.99 0.61 0.34
N LEU A 101 16.55 -0.57 0.06
CA LEU A 101 17.97 -0.71 -0.31
C LEU A 101 18.32 0.05 -1.59
N ALA A 102 17.45 0.03 -2.60
CA ALA A 102 17.66 0.76 -3.85
C ALA A 102 17.58 2.29 -3.65
N LYS A 103 16.67 2.74 -2.79
CA LYS A 103 16.52 4.15 -2.42
C LYS A 103 17.76 4.66 -1.67
N ASP A 104 18.24 3.91 -0.68
CA ASP A 104 19.43 4.26 0.10
C ASP A 104 20.69 4.32 -0.80
N ALA A 105 20.86 3.33 -1.70
CA ALA A 105 21.97 3.31 -2.65
C ALA A 105 21.96 4.48 -3.64
N ALA A 106 20.77 4.94 -4.08
CA ALA A 106 20.64 6.09 -4.96
C ALA A 106 20.94 7.42 -4.24
N GLN A 107 20.62 7.52 -2.95
CA GLN A 107 20.94 8.68 -2.13
C GLN A 107 22.44 8.76 -1.79
N GLU A 108 23.11 7.63 -1.51
CA GLU A 108 24.57 7.61 -1.32
C GLU A 108 25.35 7.92 -2.61
N ALA A 109 24.82 7.55 -3.78
CA ALA A 109 25.48 7.84 -5.06
C ALA A 109 25.40 9.32 -5.48
N THR A 110 24.59 10.13 -4.79
CA THR A 110 24.37 11.56 -5.10
C THR A 110 24.90 12.51 -4.00
N ALA A 111 25.49 11.97 -2.93
CA ALA A 111 26.18 12.70 -1.87
C ALA A 111 27.70 12.75 -2.13
#